data_AF-A0A7Y4XK52-F1
#
_entry.id   AF-A0A7Y4XK52-F1
#
_cell.length_a   1.000
_cell.length_b   1.000
_cell.length_c   1.000
_cell.angle_alpha   90.00
_cell.angle_beta   90.00
_cell.angle_gamma   90.00
#
_symmetry.space_group_name_H-M   'P 1'
#
loop_
_entity.id
_entity.type
_entity.pdbx_description
1 polymer ?
#
loop_
_entity_poly.entity_id
_entity_poly.type
_entity_poly.pdbx_seq_one_letter_code
_entity_poly.pdbx_strand_id
1 'polypeptide(L)'
;MTKAAQLWDIDKKRAFFRAYIQRETSLDQASADKLAEALTKAVNMMRVWEMPAPVEHVQAARPTPHASPAAGKSRSKLSAAETGAGASQPDAAAPFDPYAFSAMVVLAKTGKDGLLKRLAEIKSVEHLKAFADAQHLAVAPSLKKLDDLRKAIVAATEQRLADRKAAAS
;
A
#
# COMPACT_ATOMS: atom_id res chain seq x y z
N MET A 1 3.52 -12.13 -20.60
CA MET A 1 2.98 -11.44 -19.41
C MET A 1 3.22 -12.33 -18.20
N THR A 2 4.18 -11.99 -17.35
CA THR A 2 4.57 -12.82 -16.20
C THR A 2 3.55 -12.65 -15.08
N LYS A 3 2.90 -13.74 -14.68
CA LYS A 3 1.84 -13.75 -13.66
C LYS A 3 2.48 -13.44 -12.31
N ALA A 4 2.07 -12.34 -11.67
CA ALA A 4 2.59 -11.97 -10.35
C ALA A 4 2.35 -13.11 -9.35
N ALA A 5 3.42 -13.60 -8.74
CA ALA A 5 3.36 -14.64 -7.73
C ALA A 5 2.95 -14.00 -6.39
N GLN A 6 1.87 -14.49 -5.82
CA GLN A 6 1.48 -14.11 -4.47
C GLN A 6 2.24 -15.01 -3.48
N LEU A 7 3.11 -14.41 -2.67
CA LEU A 7 3.92 -15.13 -1.69
C LEU A 7 3.28 -14.95 -0.30
N TRP A 8 2.67 -16.03 0.18
CA TRP A 8 1.93 -16.12 1.45
C TRP A 8 2.68 -16.97 2.47
N ASP A 9 3.46 -17.93 1.99
CA ASP A 9 4.29 -18.83 2.79
C ASP A 9 5.49 -18.11 3.41
N ILE A 10 5.70 -18.32 4.72
CA ILE A 10 6.72 -17.65 5.52
C ILE A 10 8.13 -18.03 5.03
N ASP A 11 8.35 -19.30 4.69
CA ASP A 11 9.64 -19.78 4.20
C ASP A 11 9.95 -19.20 2.81
N LYS A 12 8.94 -19.11 1.94
CA LYS A 12 9.10 -18.46 0.63
C LYS A 12 9.38 -16.96 0.74
N LYS A 13 8.71 -16.24 1.64
CA LYS A 13 8.98 -14.81 1.92
C LYS A 13 10.40 -14.60 2.44
N ARG A 14 10.84 -15.45 3.38
CA ARG A 14 12.19 -15.39 3.95
C ARG A 14 13.26 -15.64 2.89
N ALA A 15 13.08 -16.68 2.07
CA ALA A 15 14.00 -16.99 0.97
C ALA A 15 14.08 -15.85 -0.06
N PHE A 16 12.94 -15.22 -0.37
CA PHE A 16 12.89 -14.05 -1.25
C PHE A 16 13.71 -12.88 -0.70
N PHE A 17 13.46 -12.46 0.55
CA PHE A 17 14.18 -11.35 1.15
C PHE A 17 15.67 -11.65 1.28
N ARG A 18 16.03 -12.87 1.67
CA ARG A 18 17.43 -13.30 1.76
C ARG A 18 18.13 -13.19 0.40
N ALA A 19 17.54 -13.72 -0.66
CA ALA A 19 18.11 -13.66 -2.01
C ALA A 19 18.26 -12.23 -2.52
N TYR A 20 17.28 -11.36 -2.24
CA TYR A 20 17.32 -9.97 -2.67
C TYR A 20 18.36 -9.15 -1.90
N ILE A 21 18.41 -9.31 -0.57
CA ILE A 21 19.41 -8.64 0.28
C ILE A 21 20.82 -9.08 -0.11
N GLN A 22 21.05 -10.37 -0.37
CA GLN A 22 22.37 -10.88 -0.76
C GLN A 22 22.80 -10.42 -2.16
N ARG A 23 21.85 -10.13 -3.05
CA ARG A 23 22.14 -9.62 -4.39
C ARG A 23 22.51 -8.14 -4.38
N GLU A 24 21.78 -7.33 -3.62
CA GLU A 24 21.94 -5.87 -3.62
C GLU A 24 22.95 -5.37 -2.59
N THR A 25 23.33 -6.22 -1.61
CA THR A 25 24.17 -5.79 -0.50
C THR A 25 25.28 -6.79 -0.19
N SER A 26 26.44 -6.27 0.21
CA SER A 26 27.58 -7.06 0.69
C SER A 26 27.47 -7.38 2.18
N LEU A 27 26.25 -7.60 2.70
CA LEU A 27 26.05 -7.94 4.10
C LEU A 27 26.49 -9.39 4.39
N ASP A 28 26.97 -9.62 5.61
CA ASP A 28 27.27 -10.95 6.09
C ASP A 28 25.99 -11.82 6.15
N GLN A 29 26.15 -13.14 5.96
CA GLN A 29 25.01 -14.06 5.86
C GLN A 29 24.12 -14.03 7.12
N ALA A 30 24.71 -13.86 8.31
CA ALA A 30 23.97 -13.84 9.56
C ALA A 30 23.10 -12.58 9.69
N SER A 31 23.60 -11.42 9.27
CA SER A 31 22.83 -10.18 9.23
C SER A 31 21.75 -10.20 8.15
N ALA A 32 22.05 -10.77 6.97
CA ALA A 32 21.06 -10.95 5.91
C ALA A 32 19.89 -11.84 6.37
N ASP A 33 20.17 -12.91 7.12
CA ASP A 33 19.14 -13.80 7.68
C ASP A 33 18.29 -13.13 8.77
N LYS A 34 18.91 -12.35 9.66
CA LYS A 34 18.19 -11.58 10.70
C LYS A 34 17.27 -10.53 10.08
N LEU A 35 17.73 -9.83 9.05
CA LEU A 35 16.93 -8.85 8.32
C LEU A 35 15.79 -9.50 7.54
N ALA A 36 16.05 -10.62 6.85
CA ALA A 36 15.02 -11.38 6.15
C ALA A 36 13.93 -11.88 7.12
N GLU A 37 14.31 -12.32 8.32
CA GLU A 37 13.36 -12.74 9.36
C GLU A 37 12.52 -11.57 9.89
N ALA A 38 13.15 -10.42 10.18
CA ALA A 38 12.45 -9.22 10.64
C ALA A 38 11.44 -8.71 9.60
N LEU A 39 11.84 -8.66 8.33
CA LEU A 39 10.97 -8.26 7.23
C LEU A 39 9.83 -9.25 7.00
N THR A 40 10.09 -10.55 7.17
CA THR A 40 9.04 -11.58 7.05
C THR A 40 7.99 -11.47 8.14
N LYS A 41 8.38 -11.12 9.38
CA LYS A 41 7.44 -10.89 10.50
C LYS A 41 6.62 -9.61 10.32
N ALA A 42 7.17 -8.58 9.67
CA ALA A 42 6.50 -7.30 9.44
C ALA A 42 5.50 -7.33 8.27
N VAL A 43 5.59 -8.32 7.36
CA VAL A 43 4.83 -8.32 6.11
C VAL A 43 3.80 -9.45 6.06
N ASN A 44 2.52 -9.07 6.22
CA ASN A 44 1.39 -10.00 6.16
C ASN A 44 1.18 -10.61 4.76
N MET A 45 1.36 -9.83 3.68
CA MET A 45 1.19 -10.32 2.30
C MET A 45 2.16 -9.62 1.34
N MET A 46 2.80 -10.39 0.45
CA MET A 46 3.70 -9.84 -0.58
C MET A 46 3.25 -10.28 -1.98
N ARG A 47 3.07 -9.31 -2.87
CA ARG A 47 2.89 -9.54 -4.31
C ARG A 47 4.22 -9.31 -5.00
N VAL A 48 4.76 -10.37 -5.59
CA VAL A 48 6.08 -10.36 -6.21
C VAL A 48 5.91 -10.54 -7.71
N TRP A 49 6.49 -9.63 -8.48
CA TRP A 49 6.41 -9.64 -9.94
C TRP A 49 7.54 -10.47 -10.58
N GLU A 50 8.70 -10.56 -9.92
CA GLU A 50 9.82 -11.43 -10.28
C GLU A 50 10.26 -12.23 -9.07
N MET A 51 10.11 -13.56 -9.12
CA MET A 51 10.81 -14.41 -8.17
C MET A 51 12.28 -14.52 -8.61
N PRO A 52 13.25 -14.15 -7.76
CA PRO A 52 14.64 -14.50 -8.05
C PRO A 52 14.70 -16.02 -8.13
N ALA A 53 15.34 -16.53 -9.18
CA ALA A 53 15.61 -17.96 -9.30
C ALA A 53 16.32 -18.43 -8.02
N PRO A 54 15.99 -19.64 -7.50
CA PRO A 54 16.75 -20.21 -6.41
C PRO A 54 18.21 -20.22 -6.82
N VAL A 55 19.02 -19.44 -6.11
CA VAL A 55 20.47 -19.44 -6.32
C VAL A 55 20.96 -20.82 -5.88
N GLU A 56 21.11 -21.73 -6.85
CA GLU A 56 21.90 -22.93 -6.68
C GLU A 56 23.30 -22.46 -6.25
N HIS A 57 23.65 -22.82 -5.02
CA HIS A 57 24.97 -22.59 -4.47
C HIS A 57 26.00 -23.39 -5.27
N VAL A 58 26.51 -22.83 -6.35
CA VAL A 58 27.78 -23.26 -6.92
C VAL A 58 28.86 -22.73 -5.98
N GLN A 59 29.21 -23.59 -5.02
CA GLN A 59 30.33 -23.45 -4.13
C GLN A 59 31.62 -23.56 -4.96
N ALA A 60 32.31 -22.45 -5.19
CA ALA A 60 33.67 -22.44 -5.71
C ALA A 60 34.51 -21.39 -4.94
N ALA A 61 35.42 -21.96 -4.16
CA ALA A 61 36.58 -21.42 -3.46
C ALA A 61 37.01 -19.94 -3.70
N ARG A 62 37.24 -19.23 -2.58
CA ARG A 62 38.26 -18.16 -2.40
C ARG A 62 39.68 -18.77 -2.44
N PRO A 63 40.81 -18.02 -2.56
CA PRO A 63 41.09 -16.60 -2.19
C PRO A 63 41.86 -15.82 -3.30
N THR A 64 42.25 -14.53 -3.26
CA THR A 64 43.04 -13.69 -2.30
C THR A 64 43.03 -12.20 -2.77
N PRO A 65 43.60 -11.23 -2.00
CA PRO A 65 43.19 -9.82 -1.94
C PRO A 65 44.12 -8.84 -2.67
N HIS A 66 43.64 -7.62 -2.97
CA HIS A 66 44.39 -6.34 -3.03
C HIS A 66 43.36 -5.18 -3.10
N ALA A 67 43.27 -4.31 -2.09
CA ALA A 67 44.05 -3.09 -1.83
C ALA A 67 43.27 -1.81 -2.22
N SER A 68 43.02 -0.98 -1.19
CA SER A 68 42.37 0.36 -1.15
C SER A 68 43.19 1.45 -1.89
N PRO A 69 42.90 2.79 -1.84
CA PRO A 69 41.71 3.58 -1.44
C PRO A 69 41.39 4.78 -2.41
N ALA A 70 40.25 5.49 -2.25
CA ALA A 70 40.18 6.97 -2.39
C ALA A 70 38.76 7.57 -2.16
N ALA A 71 38.66 8.32 -1.05
CA ALA A 71 38.09 9.66 -0.85
C ALA A 71 36.78 10.19 -1.52
N GLY A 72 35.91 10.75 -0.67
CA GLY A 72 34.98 11.87 -0.97
C GLY A 72 33.68 11.81 -0.15
N LYS A 73 33.57 12.34 1.08
CA LYS A 73 33.05 13.69 1.45
C LYS A 73 31.88 14.13 0.55
N SER A 74 30.69 14.55 1.01
CA SER A 74 30.28 15.25 2.23
C SER A 74 28.74 15.41 2.26
N ARG A 75 28.14 15.46 3.47
CA ARG A 75 26.96 16.27 3.95
C ARG A 75 25.70 16.42 3.06
N SER A 76 24.46 16.48 3.54
CA SER A 76 23.82 16.76 4.85
C SER A 76 22.31 16.49 4.63
N LYS A 77 21.62 15.76 5.52
CA LYS A 77 20.84 16.24 6.68
C LYS A 77 19.45 16.79 6.31
N LEU A 78 18.40 16.10 6.79
CA LEU A 78 17.16 16.59 7.42
C LEU A 78 16.20 15.38 7.52
N SER A 79 16.30 14.59 8.59
CA SER A 79 15.48 14.72 9.81
C SER A 79 13.97 14.62 9.52
N ALA A 80 13.49 13.37 9.60
CA ALA A 80 12.14 13.05 9.97
C ALA A 80 11.95 13.31 11.48
N ALA A 81 10.86 13.98 11.84
CA ALA A 81 10.24 13.94 13.15
C ALA A 81 8.81 13.46 12.89
N GLU A 82 8.50 12.21 13.22
CA GLU A 82 7.92 11.79 14.51
C GLU A 82 6.49 12.30 14.72
N THR A 83 5.56 11.38 14.50
CA THR A 83 4.54 10.93 15.46
C THR A 83 4.12 11.94 16.53
N GLY A 84 2.90 12.44 16.38
CA GLY A 84 2.17 13.13 17.45
C GLY A 84 0.73 12.69 17.47
N ALA A 85 0.40 11.76 18.37
CA ALA A 85 -0.97 11.57 18.83
C ALA A 85 -1.44 12.86 19.51
N GLY A 86 -2.61 13.36 19.13
CA GLY A 86 -3.18 14.55 19.73
C GLY A 86 -4.65 14.68 19.33
N ALA A 87 -5.53 14.43 20.29
CA ALA A 87 -6.94 14.76 20.19
C ALA A 87 -7.10 16.26 19.91
N SER A 88 -8.04 16.65 19.04
CA SER A 88 -8.64 17.99 19.07
C SER A 88 -10.03 18.01 18.43
N GLN A 89 -10.93 18.60 19.20
CA GLN A 89 -12.30 19.01 18.87
C GLN A 89 -12.29 20.22 17.89
N PRO A 90 -13.47 20.68 17.42
CA PRO A 90 -13.70 21.17 16.05
C PRO A 90 -13.35 22.66 15.84
N ASP A 91 -13.53 23.13 14.59
CA ASP A 91 -13.45 24.53 14.15
C ASP A 91 -12.07 25.09 13.79
N ALA A 92 -11.41 24.42 12.85
CA ALA A 92 -10.92 25.08 11.64
C ALA A 92 -11.24 24.12 10.50
N ALA A 93 -11.89 24.58 9.43
CA ALA A 93 -12.26 23.71 8.31
C ALA A 93 -10.98 23.13 7.69
N ALA A 94 -10.58 21.94 8.16
CA ALA A 94 -9.49 21.19 7.60
C ALA A 94 -9.77 21.04 6.09
N PRO A 95 -8.74 21.20 5.23
CA PRO A 95 -8.88 20.96 3.80
C PRO A 95 -9.58 19.62 3.58
N PHE A 96 -10.56 19.61 2.68
CA PHE A 96 -11.29 18.39 2.37
C PHE A 96 -10.32 17.34 1.79
N ASP A 97 -10.21 16.20 2.45
CA ASP A 97 -9.42 15.06 1.99
C ASP A 97 -10.32 14.02 1.32
N PRO A 98 -10.23 13.83 -0.01
CA PRO A 98 -11.01 12.82 -0.74
C PRO A 98 -10.61 11.37 -0.39
N TYR A 99 -9.49 11.17 0.32
CA TYR A 99 -8.99 9.87 0.77
C TYR A 99 -9.24 9.60 2.26
N ALA A 100 -9.94 10.50 2.97
CA ALA A 100 -10.19 10.38 4.40
C ALA A 100 -10.85 9.04 4.80
N PHE A 101 -11.60 8.42 3.90
CA PHE A 101 -12.11 7.07 4.05
C PHE A 101 -12.32 6.40 2.69
N SER A 102 -12.36 5.06 2.66
CA SER A 102 -12.68 4.29 1.44
C SER A 102 -14.14 3.86 1.42
N ALA A 103 -14.86 4.21 0.34
CA ALA A 103 -16.26 3.85 0.16
C ALA A 103 -16.52 2.34 0.27
N MET A 104 -15.64 1.53 -0.33
CA MET A 104 -15.76 0.06 -0.30
C MET A 104 -15.59 -0.50 1.11
N VAL A 105 -14.63 0.01 1.88
CA VAL A 105 -14.36 -0.47 3.25
C VAL A 105 -15.51 -0.10 4.17
N VAL A 106 -16.04 1.11 4.04
CA VAL A 106 -17.21 1.55 4.80
C VAL A 106 -18.43 0.71 4.42
N LEU A 107 -18.71 0.54 3.13
CA LEU A 107 -19.82 -0.31 2.66
C LEU A 107 -19.73 -1.74 3.21
N ALA A 108 -18.54 -2.34 3.22
CA ALA A 108 -18.34 -3.70 3.71
C ALA A 108 -18.51 -3.83 5.23
N LYS A 109 -18.16 -2.79 6.01
CA LYS A 109 -18.21 -2.83 7.48
C LYS A 109 -19.54 -2.39 8.07
N THR A 110 -20.12 -1.33 7.53
CA THR A 110 -21.30 -0.65 8.11
C THR A 110 -22.51 -0.69 7.18
N GLY A 111 -22.35 -1.27 5.99
CA GLY A 111 -23.42 -1.37 5.01
C GLY A 111 -23.74 -0.03 4.33
N LYS A 112 -24.83 -0.06 3.58
CA LYS A 112 -25.33 1.08 2.79
C LYS A 112 -25.63 2.30 3.65
N ASP A 113 -26.33 2.13 4.76
CA ASP A 113 -26.70 3.21 5.67
C ASP A 113 -25.48 3.88 6.30
N GLY A 114 -24.45 3.11 6.65
CA GLY A 114 -23.21 3.64 7.19
C GLY A 114 -22.43 4.48 6.18
N LEU A 115 -22.40 4.06 4.91
CA LEU A 115 -21.79 4.84 3.84
C LEU A 115 -22.58 6.14 3.58
N LEU A 116 -23.92 6.08 3.56
CA LEU A 116 -24.76 7.27 3.38
C LEU A 116 -24.54 8.30 4.50
N LYS A 117 -24.41 7.86 5.76
CA LYS A 117 -24.11 8.76 6.88
C LYS A 117 -22.78 9.49 6.70
N ARG A 118 -21.73 8.78 6.28
CA ARG A 118 -20.42 9.40 5.98
C ARG A 118 -20.48 10.36 4.80
N LEU A 119 -21.22 10.03 3.75
CA LEU A 119 -21.41 10.93 2.61
C LEU A 119 -22.30 12.13 2.95
N ALA A 120 -23.14 12.05 3.98
CA ALA A 120 -23.94 13.18 4.47
C ALA A 120 -23.10 14.24 5.19
N GLU A 121 -21.95 13.85 5.78
CA GLU A 121 -20.96 14.78 6.36
C GLU A 121 -20.36 15.70 5.29
N ILE A 122 -20.32 15.25 4.03
CA ILE A 122 -19.84 16.04 2.89
C ILE A 122 -20.98 16.92 2.36
N LYS A 123 -20.83 18.23 2.55
CA LYS A 123 -21.83 19.26 2.20
C LYS A 123 -21.61 19.92 0.85
N SER A 124 -20.47 19.66 0.19
CA SER A 124 -20.14 20.25 -1.12
C SER A 124 -20.27 19.23 -2.24
N VAL A 125 -20.87 19.68 -3.36
CA VAL A 125 -20.99 18.90 -4.60
C VAL A 125 -19.62 18.59 -5.18
N GLU A 126 -18.69 19.56 -5.13
CA GLU A 126 -17.33 19.41 -5.65
C GLU A 126 -16.56 18.37 -4.85
N HIS A 127 -16.71 18.37 -3.52
CA HIS A 127 -16.08 17.40 -2.64
C HIS A 127 -16.63 15.98 -2.86
N LEU A 128 -17.93 15.83 -3.10
CA LEU A 128 -18.51 14.52 -3.46
C LEU A 128 -17.99 14.01 -4.82
N LYS A 129 -17.81 14.91 -5.80
CA LYS A 129 -17.23 14.55 -7.10
C LYS A 129 -15.76 14.16 -6.96
N ALA A 130 -14.97 14.94 -6.23
CA ALA A 130 -13.57 14.64 -5.93
C ALA A 130 -13.43 13.30 -5.18
N PHE A 131 -14.32 13.01 -4.24
CA PHE A 131 -14.38 11.72 -3.57
C PHE A 131 -14.68 10.57 -4.54
N ALA A 132 -15.69 10.74 -5.41
CA ALA A 132 -16.02 9.73 -6.41
C ALA A 132 -14.85 9.46 -7.37
N ASP A 133 -14.18 10.52 -7.82
CA ASP A 133 -13.02 10.44 -8.72
C ASP A 133 -11.82 9.74 -8.06
N ALA A 134 -11.48 10.14 -6.82
CA ALA A 134 -10.40 9.56 -6.03
C ALA A 134 -10.59 8.05 -5.77
N GLN A 135 -11.84 7.61 -5.63
CA GLN A 135 -12.18 6.20 -5.45
C GLN A 135 -12.43 5.45 -6.78
N HIS A 136 -12.26 6.14 -7.92
CA HIS A 136 -12.55 5.67 -9.27
C HIS A 136 -13.96 5.06 -9.41
N LEU A 137 -14.96 5.74 -8.85
CA LEU A 137 -16.37 5.35 -8.93
C LEU A 137 -17.00 5.92 -10.20
N ALA A 138 -17.69 5.07 -10.95
CA ALA A 138 -18.41 5.47 -12.15
C ALA A 138 -19.69 6.25 -11.78
N VAL A 139 -19.53 7.55 -11.54
CA VAL A 139 -20.63 8.48 -11.24
C VAL A 139 -20.82 9.44 -12.41
N ALA A 140 -22.07 9.62 -12.85
CA ALA A 140 -22.36 10.49 -13.99
C ALA A 140 -21.99 11.96 -13.69
N PRO A 141 -21.19 12.63 -14.54
CA PRO A 141 -20.71 13.99 -14.28
C PRO A 141 -21.83 15.04 -14.34
N SER A 142 -22.95 14.70 -14.98
CA SER A 142 -24.16 15.52 -15.11
C SER A 142 -24.94 15.67 -13.80
N LEU A 143 -24.65 14.88 -12.76
CA LEU A 143 -25.31 14.99 -11.46
C LEU A 143 -24.84 16.25 -10.73
N LYS A 144 -25.81 17.09 -10.35
CA LYS A 144 -25.61 18.36 -9.66
C LYS A 144 -26.24 18.42 -8.27
N LYS A 145 -27.16 17.50 -7.94
CA LYS A 145 -27.81 17.43 -6.63
C LYS A 145 -26.99 16.58 -5.67
N LEU A 146 -26.81 17.05 -4.44
CA LEU A 146 -26.06 16.32 -3.40
C LEU A 146 -26.62 14.92 -3.17
N ASP A 147 -27.94 14.80 -2.97
CA ASP A 147 -28.55 13.50 -2.65
C ASP A 147 -28.46 12.50 -3.81
N ASP A 148 -28.58 12.97 -5.05
CA ASP A 148 -28.40 12.12 -6.23
C ASP A 148 -26.95 11.66 -6.37
N LEU A 149 -25.97 12.54 -6.09
CA LEU A 149 -24.56 12.17 -6.04
C LEU A 149 -24.27 11.14 -4.95
N ARG A 150 -24.81 11.33 -3.74
CA ARG A 150 -24.63 10.36 -2.64
C ARG A 150 -25.20 8.99 -3.01
N LYS A 151 -26.40 8.95 -3.58
CA LYS A 151 -27.02 7.70 -4.05
C LYS A 151 -26.21 7.04 -5.18
N ALA A 152 -25.72 7.84 -6.13
CA ALA A 152 -24.91 7.33 -7.23
C ALA A 152 -23.56 6.77 -6.75
N ILE A 153 -22.89 7.42 -5.80
CA ILE A 153 -21.65 6.92 -5.18
C ILE A 153 -21.88 5.57 -4.49
N VAL A 154 -22.99 5.43 -3.75
CA VAL A 154 -23.36 4.18 -3.09
C VAL A 154 -23.58 3.08 -4.14
N ALA A 155 -24.40 3.34 -5.16
CA ALA A 155 -24.70 2.37 -6.21
C ALA A 155 -23.44 1.95 -7.00
N ALA A 156 -22.56 2.89 -7.33
CA ALA A 156 -21.29 2.60 -7.99
C ALA A 156 -20.36 1.74 -7.11
N THR A 157 -20.37 1.97 -5.79
CA THR A 157 -19.59 1.18 -4.84
C THR A 157 -20.14 -0.25 -4.71
N GLU A 158 -21.47 -0.40 -4.66
CA GLU A 158 -22.15 -1.70 -4.65
C GLU A 158 -21.84 -2.51 -5.92
N GLN A 159 -21.94 -1.87 -7.09
CA GLN A 159 -21.61 -2.49 -8.37
C GLN A 159 -20.16 -2.99 -8.39
N ARG A 160 -19.21 -2.13 -7.97
CA ARG A 160 -17.80 -2.50 -7.94
C ARG A 160 -17.51 -3.65 -6.98
N LEU A 161 -18.24 -3.74 -5.86
CA LEU A 161 -18.14 -4.87 -4.94
C LEU A 161 -18.68 -6.16 -5.57
N ALA A 162 -19.83 -6.07 -6.26
CA ALA A 162 -20.43 -7.18 -6.99
C ALA A 162 -19.51 -7.69 -8.11
N ASP A 163 -18.94 -6.79 -8.92
CA ASP A 163 -18.01 -7.13 -10.00
C ASP A 163 -16.77 -7.85 -9.46
N ARG A 164 -16.22 -7.38 -8.32
CA ARG A 164 -15.10 -8.05 -7.66
C ARG A 164 -15.44 -9.42 -7.11
N LYS A 165 -16.67 -9.60 -6.61
CA LYS A 165 -17.15 -10.91 -6.14
C LYS A 165 -17.33 -11.87 -7.32
N ALA A 166 -17.91 -11.38 -8.42
CA ALA A 166 -18.09 -12.16 -9.64
C ALA A 166 -16.76 -12.57 -10.28
N ALA A 167 -15.75 -11.70 -10.26
CA ALA A 167 -14.42 -12.02 -10.79
C ALA A 167 -13.59 -12.98 -9.92
N ALA A 168 -14.04 -13.26 -8.69
CA ALA A 168 -13.38 -14.16 -7.74
C ALA A 168 -14.05 -15.54 -7.64
N SER A 169 -15.22 -15.73 -8.27
CA SER A 169 -15.92 -17.02 -8.41
C SER A 169 -15.66 -17.63 -9.78
#